data_AF-W6TVP3-F1
#
_entry.id   AF-W6TVP3-F1
#
_cell.length_a   1.000
_cell.length_b   1.000
_cell.length_c   1.000
_cell.angle_alpha   90.00
_cell.angle_beta   90.00
_cell.angle_gamma   90.00
#
_symmetry.space_group_name_H-M   'P 1'
#
loop_
_entity.id
_entity.type
_entity.pdbx_description
1 polymer ?
#
loop_
_entity_poly.entity_id
_entity_poly.type
_entity_poly.pdbx_seq_one_letter_code
_entity_poly.pdbx_strand_id
1 'polypeptide(L)'
;MRYPLVSKGAVLGILLSAAALSVNAQKIEEQELKVNVDKISNSTEHLKNLQPVTFKYDVQKYKHLKLPAGEQYGFLASNVQSEYPAMVYEATKMYNQGKNNSKIARYSEVQSENLIPVLVAAIKEQQAEIELLKKELNLLKEKSK
;
A
#
# COMPACT_ATOMS: atom_id res chain seq x y z
N MET A 1 -45.73 -1.86 -79.84
CA MET A 1 -45.48 -0.40 -79.68
C MET A 1 -44.28 -0.21 -78.76
N ARG A 2 -43.25 0.50 -79.24
CA ARG A 2 -42.15 1.17 -78.52
C ARG A 2 -41.15 0.32 -77.69
N TYR A 3 -39.91 0.25 -78.19
CA TYR A 3 -38.63 0.13 -77.45
C TYR A 3 -38.38 1.43 -76.59
N PRO A 4 -37.30 1.64 -75.78
CA PRO A 4 -36.02 0.88 -75.66
C PRO A 4 -35.28 0.86 -74.27
N LEU A 5 -34.17 0.07 -74.27
CA LEU A 5 -32.81 0.26 -73.72
C LEU A 5 -32.48 0.97 -72.37
N VAL A 6 -31.72 0.20 -71.55
CA VAL A 6 -30.39 0.48 -70.94
C VAL A 6 -30.25 1.51 -69.79
N SER A 7 -29.73 1.00 -68.66
CA SER A 7 -28.71 1.65 -67.81
C SER A 7 -28.06 0.57 -66.93
N LYS A 8 -26.92 -0.03 -67.29
CA LYS A 8 -25.54 0.36 -66.91
C LYS A 8 -25.40 0.94 -65.49
N GLY A 9 -24.90 0.12 -64.56
CA GLY A 9 -24.40 0.54 -63.25
C GLY A 9 -24.34 -0.67 -62.29
N ALA A 10 -23.34 -1.55 -62.42
CA ALA A 10 -22.06 -1.47 -61.72
C ALA A 10 -22.20 -1.50 -60.18
N VAL A 11 -22.11 -2.73 -59.65
CA VAL A 11 -21.47 -3.14 -58.38
C VAL A 11 -21.68 -2.21 -57.17
N LEU A 12 -22.61 -2.61 -56.30
CA LEU A 12 -22.75 -2.07 -54.94
C LEU A 12 -21.57 -2.59 -54.09
N GLY A 13 -20.43 -1.88 -54.14
CA GLY A 13 -19.30 -2.13 -53.25
C GLY A 13 -19.60 -1.56 -51.86
N ILE A 14 -19.94 -2.43 -50.91
CA ILE A 14 -19.96 -2.06 -49.50
C ILE A 14 -18.49 -1.91 -49.07
N LEU A 15 -17.99 -0.67 -49.10
CA LEU A 15 -16.75 -0.31 -48.41
C LEU A 15 -17.03 -0.31 -46.90
N LEU A 16 -16.90 -1.48 -46.28
CA LEU A 16 -16.69 -1.58 -44.83
C LEU A 16 -15.31 -0.99 -44.54
N SER A 17 -15.24 0.31 -44.30
CA SER A 17 -14.08 0.94 -43.69
C SER A 17 -13.97 0.40 -42.26
N ALA A 18 -13.14 -0.63 -42.08
CA ALA A 18 -12.71 -1.06 -40.77
C ALA A 18 -11.87 0.07 -40.15
N ALA A 19 -12.51 0.97 -39.41
CA ALA A 19 -11.81 1.82 -38.47
C ALA A 19 -11.28 0.92 -37.34
N ALA A 20 -10.08 0.38 -37.53
CA ALA A 20 -9.35 -0.25 -36.46
C ALA A 20 -9.01 0.84 -35.43
N LEU A 21 -9.79 0.93 -34.36
CA LEU A 21 -9.44 1.74 -33.20
C LEU A 21 -8.21 1.10 -32.54
N SER A 22 -7.02 1.64 -32.81
CA SER A 22 -5.82 1.31 -32.05
C SER A 22 -5.95 1.94 -30.66
N VAL A 23 -6.28 1.12 -29.66
CA VAL A 23 -6.19 1.53 -28.26
C VAL A 23 -4.71 1.53 -27.89
N ASN A 24 -4.08 2.70 -27.83
CA ASN A 24 -2.75 2.85 -27.23
C ASN A 24 -2.89 2.83 -25.70
N ALA A 25 -2.43 1.76 -25.07
CA ALA A 25 -2.26 1.73 -23.62
C ALA A 25 -1.07 2.62 -23.25
N GLN A 26 -1.32 3.72 -22.54
CA GLN A 26 -0.25 4.58 -22.03
C GLN A 26 0.39 3.90 -20.81
N LYS A 27 1.69 3.61 -20.91
CA LYS A 27 2.50 3.23 -19.75
C LYS A 27 2.86 4.51 -19.00
N ILE A 28 2.44 4.62 -17.74
CA ILE A 28 2.82 5.71 -16.84
C ILE A 28 4.02 5.22 -16.03
N GLU A 29 5.09 6.01 -15.97
CA GLU A 29 6.26 5.66 -15.17
C GLU A 29 5.98 5.94 -13.69
N GLU A 30 6.47 5.05 -12.83
CA GLU A 30 6.14 5.09 -11.39
C GLU A 30 6.59 6.39 -10.71
N GLN A 31 7.69 7.00 -11.19
CA GLN A 31 8.21 8.25 -10.65
C GLN A 31 7.28 9.44 -10.95
N GLU A 32 6.44 9.35 -11.98
CA GLU A 32 5.44 10.37 -12.30
C GLU A 32 4.22 10.30 -11.37
N LEU A 33 3.98 9.13 -10.76
CA LEU A 33 2.86 8.89 -9.85
C LEU A 33 3.15 9.36 -8.41
N LYS A 34 4.41 9.64 -8.07
CA LYS A 34 4.84 10.00 -6.72
C LYS A 34 5.34 11.44 -6.67
N VAL A 35 4.83 12.20 -5.72
CA VAL A 35 5.26 13.56 -5.43
C VAL A 35 5.92 13.62 -4.05
N ASN A 36 6.81 14.60 -3.84
CA ASN A 36 7.51 14.80 -2.56
C ASN A 36 8.26 13.54 -2.07
N VAL A 37 9.04 12.92 -2.97
CA VAL A 37 9.81 11.71 -2.66
C VAL A 37 11.07 12.06 -1.87
N ASP A 38 11.03 11.79 -0.57
CA ASP A 38 12.15 12.02 0.35
C ASP A 38 12.66 10.72 0.98
N LYS A 39 13.88 10.79 1.55
CA LYS A 39 14.44 9.68 2.33
C LYS A 39 13.71 9.58 3.67
N ILE A 40 13.43 8.34 4.10
CA ILE A 40 13.00 8.07 5.48
C ILE A 40 14.20 8.29 6.40
N SER A 41 14.03 9.12 7.43
CA SER A 41 15.07 9.52 8.39
C SER A 41 14.52 9.48 9.81
N ASN A 42 15.42 9.47 10.81
CA ASN A 42 15.12 9.29 12.24
C ASN A 42 14.34 8.00 12.53
N SER A 43 14.46 7.02 11.65
CA SER A 43 13.72 5.77 11.68
C SER A 43 14.01 4.98 12.95
N THR A 44 15.29 4.96 13.35
CA THR A 44 15.76 4.27 14.56
C THR A 44 15.17 4.89 15.83
N GLU A 45 15.04 6.22 15.88
CA GLU A 45 14.47 6.92 17.04
C GLU A 45 12.99 6.60 17.21
N HIS A 46 12.20 6.77 16.15
CA HIS A 46 10.77 6.46 16.16
C HIS A 46 10.47 4.99 16.43
N LEU A 47 11.23 4.05 15.83
CA LEU A 47 11.04 2.62 16.07
C LEU A 47 11.33 2.21 17.51
N LYS A 48 12.25 2.88 18.21
CA LYS A 48 12.53 2.61 19.64
C LYS A 48 11.34 2.93 20.54
N ASN A 49 10.45 3.83 20.11
CA ASN A 49 9.24 4.20 20.85
C ASN A 49 8.05 3.26 20.57
N LEU A 50 8.14 2.45 19.51
CA LEU A 50 7.14 1.43 19.23
C LEU A 50 7.27 0.25 20.21
N GLN A 51 6.12 -0.31 20.57
CA GLN A 51 5.97 -1.42 21.49
C GLN A 51 5.28 -2.58 20.77
N PRO A 52 6.05 -3.53 20.20
CA PRO A 52 5.49 -4.76 19.68
C PRO A 52 4.81 -5.55 20.80
N VAL A 53 3.63 -6.10 20.52
CA VAL A 53 2.84 -6.87 21.48
C VAL A 53 2.34 -8.16 20.84
N THR A 54 2.06 -9.15 21.68
CA THR A 54 1.19 -10.27 21.29
C THR A 54 -0.22 -10.02 21.79
N PHE A 55 -1.21 -10.49 21.02
CA PHE A 55 -2.61 -10.32 21.38
C PHE A 55 -3.47 -11.43 20.77
N LYS A 56 -4.72 -11.52 21.24
CA LYS A 56 -5.75 -12.41 20.69
C LYS A 56 -7.01 -11.59 20.47
N TYR A 57 -7.65 -11.76 19.32
CA TYR A 57 -8.96 -11.16 19.10
C TYR A 57 -10.03 -11.89 19.92
N ASP A 58 -10.98 -11.13 20.49
CA ASP A 58 -12.18 -11.70 21.10
C ASP A 58 -13.19 -12.09 20.01
N VAL A 59 -12.86 -13.18 19.30
CA VAL A 59 -13.66 -13.71 18.20
C VAL A 59 -15.03 -14.21 18.65
N GLN A 60 -15.23 -14.48 19.96
CA GLN A 60 -16.52 -14.91 20.49
C GLN A 60 -17.47 -13.73 20.67
N LYS A 61 -16.97 -12.60 21.17
CA LYS A 61 -17.74 -11.36 21.29
C LYS A 61 -17.99 -10.70 19.93
N TYR A 62 -17.01 -10.75 19.03
CA TYR A 62 -17.06 -10.06 17.74
C TYR A 62 -17.11 -11.00 16.52
N LYS A 63 -17.87 -12.12 16.62
CA LYS A 63 -18.00 -13.14 15.55
C LYS A 63 -18.29 -12.57 14.16
N HIS A 64 -19.08 -11.50 14.09
CA HIS A 64 -19.50 -10.85 12.85
C HIS A 64 -18.35 -10.16 12.10
N LEU A 65 -17.24 -9.86 12.77
CA LEU A 65 -16.07 -9.24 12.16
C LEU A 65 -15.15 -10.24 11.45
N LYS A 66 -15.33 -11.55 11.67
CA LYS A 66 -14.51 -12.61 11.06
C LYS A 66 -13.00 -12.39 11.27
N LEU A 67 -12.62 -11.93 12.46
CA LEU A 67 -11.23 -11.68 12.85
C LEU A 67 -10.45 -13.00 12.95
N PRO A 68 -9.13 -13.01 12.68
CA PRO A 68 -8.32 -14.20 12.79
C PRO A 68 -8.31 -14.70 14.24
N ALA A 69 -8.39 -16.03 14.39
CA ALA A 69 -8.30 -16.67 15.69
C ALA A 69 -6.84 -16.98 16.05
N GLY A 70 -6.59 -17.19 17.34
CA GLY A 70 -5.26 -17.53 17.85
C GLY A 70 -4.42 -16.30 18.21
N GLU A 71 -3.19 -16.56 18.61
CA GLU A 71 -2.21 -15.54 18.98
C GLU A 71 -1.69 -14.80 17.75
N GLN A 72 -1.66 -13.49 17.83
CA GLN A 72 -1.20 -12.57 16.80
C GLN A 72 -0.03 -11.76 17.35
N TYR A 73 0.84 -11.31 16.47
CA TYR A 73 1.90 -10.35 16.75
C TYR A 73 1.55 -9.05 16.03
N GLY A 74 1.78 -7.92 16.68
CA GLY A 74 1.55 -6.63 16.06
C GLY A 74 1.73 -5.50 17.05
N PHE A 75 0.91 -4.46 16.90
CA PHE A 75 1.03 -3.24 17.69
C PHE A 75 -0.35 -2.77 18.14
N LEU A 76 -0.38 -2.04 19.25
CA LEU A 76 -1.56 -1.25 19.60
C LEU A 76 -1.62 -0.03 18.68
N ALA A 77 -2.79 0.21 18.08
CA ALA A 77 -3.00 1.36 17.19
C ALA A 77 -2.64 2.69 17.86
N SER A 78 -2.93 2.85 19.16
CA SER A 78 -2.58 4.05 19.92
C SER A 78 -1.07 4.32 20.02
N ASN A 79 -0.26 3.26 20.13
CA ASN A 79 1.20 3.40 20.19
C ASN A 79 1.79 3.69 18.81
N VAL A 80 1.25 3.10 17.74
CA VAL A 80 1.68 3.44 16.39
C VAL A 80 1.24 4.85 16.01
N GLN A 81 0.05 5.28 16.43
CA GLN A 81 -0.49 6.60 16.11
C GLN A 81 0.42 7.74 16.61
N SER A 82 1.12 7.56 17.74
CA SER A 82 2.01 8.60 18.28
C SER A 82 3.29 8.78 17.47
N GLU A 83 3.77 7.75 16.78
CA GLU A 83 5.01 7.79 15.99
C GLU A 83 4.75 7.87 14.48
N TYR A 84 3.81 7.08 13.98
CA TYR A 84 3.46 6.93 12.57
C TYR A 84 1.94 7.04 12.36
N PRO A 85 1.36 8.24 12.53
CA PRO A 85 -0.09 8.45 12.44
C PRO A 85 -0.68 8.01 11.09
N ALA A 86 0.09 8.11 10.00
CA ALA A 86 -0.35 7.70 8.66
C ALA A 86 -0.45 6.17 8.46
N MET A 87 0.08 5.37 9.39
CA MET A 87 0.00 3.90 9.34
C MET A 87 -1.21 3.34 10.07
N VAL A 88 -1.98 4.19 10.75
CA VAL A 88 -3.20 3.78 11.45
C VAL A 88 -4.40 4.28 10.65
N TYR A 89 -5.35 3.38 10.39
CA TYR A 89 -6.57 3.72 9.67
C TYR A 89 -7.79 3.15 10.40
N GLU A 90 -8.96 3.72 10.10
CA GLU A 90 -10.23 3.20 10.59
C GLU A 90 -10.77 2.14 9.63
N ALA A 91 -10.74 0.88 10.06
CA ALA A 91 -11.38 -0.21 9.35
C ALA A 91 -12.89 -0.15 9.56
N THR A 92 -13.64 -0.32 8.46
CA THR A 92 -15.11 -0.33 8.47
C THR A 92 -15.63 -1.68 8.01
N LYS A 93 -16.47 -2.33 8.83
CA LYS A 93 -17.14 -3.59 8.50
C LYS A 93 -18.64 -3.49 8.66
N MET A 94 -19.36 -3.72 7.56
CA MET A 94 -20.81 -3.90 7.59
C MET A 94 -21.14 -5.36 7.93
N TYR A 95 -22.11 -5.56 8.83
CA TYR A 95 -22.61 -6.89 9.17
C TYR A 95 -24.12 -6.87 9.41
N ASN A 96 -24.78 -8.00 9.15
CA ASN A 96 -26.21 -8.13 9.32
C ASN A 96 -26.57 -8.28 10.80
N GLN A 97 -27.59 -7.55 11.25
CA GLN A 97 -28.17 -7.65 12.59
C GLN A 97 -29.68 -7.98 12.50
N GLY A 98 -30.00 -9.19 12.02
CA GLY A 98 -31.37 -9.67 11.86
C GLY A 98 -31.95 -9.48 10.46
N LYS A 99 -33.26 -9.71 10.31
CA LYS A 99 -33.94 -9.65 9.00
C LYS A 99 -34.06 -8.19 8.56
N ASN A 100 -33.40 -7.85 7.46
CA ASN A 100 -33.38 -6.52 6.83
C ASN A 100 -32.75 -5.38 7.65
N ASN A 101 -31.83 -5.68 8.57
CA ASN A 101 -31.09 -4.67 9.32
C ASN A 101 -29.59 -4.93 9.25
N SER A 102 -28.81 -3.89 8.96
CA SER A 102 -27.36 -3.94 8.87
C SER A 102 -26.75 -2.91 9.80
N LYS A 103 -25.63 -3.28 10.44
CA LYS A 103 -24.84 -2.40 11.28
C LYS A 103 -23.44 -2.23 10.72
N ILE A 104 -22.81 -1.12 11.09
CA ILE A 104 -21.44 -0.79 10.75
C ILE A 104 -20.62 -0.83 12.04
N ALA A 105 -19.56 -1.63 12.03
CA ALA A 105 -18.49 -1.58 13.02
C ALA A 105 -17.33 -0.76 12.46
N ARG A 106 -16.74 0.08 13.31
CA ARG A 106 -15.53 0.87 13.04
C ARG A 106 -14.50 0.57 14.11
N TYR A 107 -13.25 0.34 13.73
CA TYR A 107 -12.15 0.10 14.66
C TYR A 107 -10.82 0.49 14.02
N SER A 108 -9.86 0.93 14.84
CA SER A 108 -8.53 1.27 14.36
C SER A 108 -7.73 0.01 14.03
N GLU A 109 -7.00 0.06 12.92
CA GLU A 109 -6.12 -1.01 12.44
C GLU A 109 -4.78 -0.41 12.00
N VAL A 110 -3.71 -1.20 12.11
CA VAL A 110 -2.33 -0.79 11.80
C VAL A 110 -1.91 -1.43 10.48
N GLN A 111 -1.46 -0.61 9.52
CA GLN A 111 -0.81 -1.05 8.28
C GLN A 111 0.65 -1.43 8.57
N SER A 112 0.83 -2.63 9.13
CA SER A 112 2.14 -3.11 9.59
C SER A 112 3.14 -3.28 8.45
N GLU A 113 2.67 -3.54 7.23
CA GLU A 113 3.49 -3.67 6.03
C GLU A 113 4.27 -2.37 5.72
N ASN A 114 3.71 -1.21 6.08
CA ASN A 114 4.35 0.08 5.87
C ASN A 114 5.55 0.31 6.80
N LEU A 115 5.72 -0.50 7.85
CA LEU A 115 6.93 -0.47 8.69
C LEU A 115 8.13 -1.11 7.98
N ILE A 116 7.94 -1.95 6.95
CA ILE A 116 9.06 -2.61 6.24
C ILE A 116 10.08 -1.59 5.69
N PRO A 117 9.69 -0.56 4.89
CA PRO A 117 10.65 0.42 4.41
C PRO A 117 11.29 1.26 5.54
N VAL A 118 10.56 1.48 6.64
CA VAL A 118 11.09 2.17 7.83
C VAL A 118 12.15 1.33 8.53
N LEU A 119 11.92 0.02 8.69
CA LEU A 119 12.91 -0.91 9.24
C LEU A 119 14.18 -0.95 8.39
N VAL A 120 14.04 -0.95 7.05
CA VAL A 120 15.18 -0.86 6.13
C VAL A 120 15.96 0.44 6.33
N ALA A 121 15.28 1.57 6.52
CA ALA A 121 15.93 2.86 6.80
C ALA A 121 16.65 2.85 8.16
N ALA A 122 16.03 2.29 9.20
CA ALA A 122 16.65 2.17 10.52
C ALA A 122 17.90 1.28 10.51
N ILE A 123 17.88 0.15 9.79
CA ILE A 123 19.08 -0.69 9.62
C ILE A 123 20.21 0.08 8.93
N LYS A 124 19.90 0.92 7.94
CA LYS A 124 20.90 1.78 7.29
C LYS A 124 21.46 2.85 8.22
N GLU A 125 20.60 3.49 9.01
CA GLU A 125 21.02 4.45 10.05
C GLU A 125 21.94 3.80 11.08
N GLN A 126 21.54 2.63 11.61
CA GLN A 126 22.35 1.85 12.55
C GLN A 126 23.69 1.43 11.94
N GLN A 127 23.71 1.01 10.68
CA GLN A 127 24.95 0.64 10.00
C GLN A 127 25.91 1.84 9.85
N ALA A 128 25.38 3.02 9.53
CA ALA A 128 26.18 4.24 9.46
C ALA A 128 26.78 4.62 10.82
N GLU A 129 26.00 4.50 11.91
CA GLU A 129 26.48 4.73 13.27
C GLU A 129 27.57 3.73 13.67
N ILE A 130 27.40 2.45 13.36
CA ILE A 130 28.42 1.42 13.61
C ILE A 130 29.72 1.73 12.86
N GLU A 131 29.66 2.18 11.62
CA GLU A 131 30.84 2.55 10.85
C GLU A 131 31.56 3.77 11.42
N LEU A 132 30.81 4.75 11.92
CA LEU A 132 31.38 5.90 12.61
C LEU A 132 32.10 5.48 13.89
N LEU A 133 31.43 4.70 14.75
CA LEU A 133 32.00 4.21 16.01
C LEU A 133 33.27 3.37 15.78
N LYS A 134 33.30 2.54 14.73
CA LYS A 134 34.50 1.77 14.35
C LYS A 134 35.67 2.67 13.96
N LYS A 135 35.42 3.77 13.24
CA LYS A 135 36.46 4.74 12.87
C LYS A 135 37.00 5.45 14.11
N GLU A 136 36.12 5.92 14.99
CA GLU A 136 36.52 6.56 16.24
C GLU A 136 37.36 5.64 17.13
N LEU A 137 36.95 4.37 17.25
CA LEU A 137 37.70 3.37 18.01
C LEU A 137 39.11 3.16 17.45
N ASN A 138 39.28 3.13 16.13
CA ASN A 138 40.59 2.97 15.51
C ASN A 138 41.48 4.21 15.77
N LEU A 139 40.92 5.41 15.64
CA LEU A 139 41.64 6.66 15.94
C LEU A 139 42.07 6.73 17.42
N LEU A 140 41.21 6.29 18.34
CA LEU A 140 41.55 6.23 19.76
C LEU A 140 42.66 5.23 20.05
N LYS A 141 42.63 4.05 19.41
CA LYS A 141 43.67 3.02 19.54
C LYS A 141 45.03 3.51 19.01
N GLU A 142 45.03 4.28 17.93
CA GLU A 142 46.25 4.88 17.39
C GLU A 142 46.82 5.96 18.32
N LYS A 143 45.96 6.79 18.93
CA LYS A 143 46.39 7.82 19.90
C LYS A 143 46.91 7.25 21.22
N SER A 144 46.53 6.03 21.58
CA SER A 144 46.96 5.36 22.81
C SER A 144 48.24 4.53 22.67
N LYS A 145 48.80 4.44 21.45
CA LYS A 145 50.11 3.85 21.18
C LYS A 145 51.20 4.90 21.25
#